data_AF-A0A8J3VC62-F1
#
_entry.id   AF-A0A8J3VC62-F1
#
_cell.length_a   1.000
_cell.length_b   1.000
_cell.length_c   1.000
_cell.angle_alpha   90.00
_cell.angle_beta   90.00
_cell.angle_gamma   90.00
#
_symmetry.space_group_name_H-M   'P 1'
#
loop_
_entity.id
_entity.type
_entity.pdbx_description
1 polymer ?
#
loop_
_entity_poly.entity_id
_entity_poly.type
_entity_poly.pdbx_seq_one_letter_code
_entity_poly.pdbx_strand_id
1 'polypeptide(L)'
;MVEEEGFGAVLKGLAARRHLDLVALPSIPESELQAVFHGGASSPSLLRRLAPVLGLHAADLFAIAGVGVPEDLAPVDATAGGSVPYLVREVVRLPPEKRPVLRQFVASLPEEERTHPVPKPPVREQYLAGPGALLMRMARNRNLGWTATAKTFLAVTGRYWSAATYGGVGHGRTQLTPELLADFSAVLDVPADDLAALTGVALPGAASVPKPAVAGVAELIWDVRRLTATQLRQVSDRAKSMAIGTPE
;
A
#
# COMPACT_ATOMS: atom_id res chain seq x y z
N MET A 1 -5.47 -18.18 21.60
CA MET A 1 -6.24 -16.92 21.49
C MET A 1 -5.28 -15.82 21.80
N VAL A 2 -4.81 -15.09 20.79
CA VAL A 2 -4.01 -13.87 20.99
C VAL A 2 -5.04 -12.76 21.04
N GLU A 3 -5.07 -11.99 22.13
CA GLU A 3 -5.87 -10.76 22.18
C GLU A 3 -5.54 -9.94 20.93
N GLU A 4 -6.54 -9.49 20.18
CA GLU A 4 -6.31 -8.49 19.14
C GLU A 4 -5.70 -7.28 19.83
N GLU A 5 -4.38 -7.08 19.66
CA GLU A 5 -3.75 -5.85 20.04
C GLU A 5 -4.48 -4.72 19.32
N GLY A 6 -5.26 -3.94 20.09
CA GLY A 6 -6.06 -2.86 19.54
C GLY A 6 -5.16 -1.85 18.80
N PHE A 7 -5.75 -1.06 17.91
CA PHE A 7 -5.03 -0.07 17.10
C PHE A 7 -4.06 0.82 17.90
N GLY A 8 -4.41 1.19 19.15
CA GLY A 8 -3.53 1.93 20.04
C GLY A 8 -2.23 1.21 20.42
N ALA A 9 -2.25 -0.11 20.62
CA ALA A 9 -1.04 -0.90 20.89
C ALA A 9 -0.14 -0.97 19.65
N VAL A 10 -0.74 -1.22 18.48
CA VAL A 10 -0.06 -1.20 17.19
C VAL A 10 0.62 0.15 16.93
N LEU A 11 -0.07 1.26 17.22
CA LEU A 11 0.45 2.61 17.05
C LEU A 11 1.65 2.88 17.98
N LYS A 12 1.59 2.45 19.24
CA LYS A 12 2.71 2.54 20.19
C LYS A 12 3.92 1.73 19.70
N GLY A 13 3.68 0.51 19.20
CA GLY A 13 4.74 -0.34 18.65
C GLY A 13 5.45 0.30 17.46
N LEU A 14 4.70 0.83 16.50
CA LEU A 14 5.26 1.55 15.35
C LEU A 14 6.04 2.80 15.77
N ALA A 15 5.48 3.61 16.68
CA ALA A 15 6.15 4.82 17.17
C ALA A 15 7.47 4.51 17.87
N ALA A 16 7.48 3.51 18.76
CA ALA A 16 8.68 3.08 19.47
C ALA A 16 9.77 2.60 18.49
N ARG A 17 9.39 1.79 17.49
CA ARG A 17 10.32 1.29 16.46
C ARG A 17 10.93 2.40 15.61
N ARG A 18 10.17 3.47 15.38
CA ARG A 18 10.61 4.64 14.61
C ARG A 18 11.23 5.73 15.49
N HIS A 19 11.40 5.48 16.79
CA HIS A 19 11.89 6.45 17.76
C HIS A 19 11.09 7.77 17.76
N LEU A 20 9.78 7.68 17.55
CA LEU A 20 8.86 8.81 17.53
C LEU A 20 8.20 9.00 18.89
N ASP A 21 8.29 10.21 19.43
CA ASP A 21 7.45 10.63 20.56
C ASP A 21 6.16 11.24 20.00
N LEU A 22 5.10 10.42 19.95
CA LEU A 22 3.79 10.87 19.44
C LEU A 22 3.11 11.90 20.35
N VAL A 23 3.42 11.90 21.64
CA VAL A 23 2.78 12.80 22.63
C VAL A 23 3.36 14.20 22.53
N ALA A 24 4.63 14.32 22.14
CA ALA A 24 5.30 15.61 21.94
C ALA A 24 4.92 16.32 20.62
N LEU A 25 4.01 15.76 19.81
CA LEU A 25 3.68 16.32 18.49
C LEU A 25 2.69 17.48 18.60
N PRO A 26 3.06 18.70 18.20
CA PRO A 26 2.21 19.88 18.40
C PRO A 26 0.94 19.88 17.55
N SER A 27 0.89 19.08 16.49
CA SER A 27 -0.23 18.99 15.56
C SER A 27 -1.32 18.00 15.98
N ILE A 28 -1.12 17.25 17.07
CA ILE A 28 -2.02 16.18 17.50
C ILE A 28 -2.49 16.47 18.93
N PRO A 29 -3.80 16.64 19.18
CA PRO A 29 -4.29 16.80 20.54
C PRO A 29 -3.95 15.57 21.38
N GLU A 30 -3.23 15.77 22.48
CA GLU A 30 -2.83 14.69 23.39
C GLU A 30 -4.04 13.87 23.86
N SER A 31 -5.16 14.52 24.14
CA SER A 31 -6.40 13.85 24.56
C SER A 31 -6.96 12.89 23.50
N GLU A 32 -6.88 13.23 22.22
CA GLU A 32 -7.28 12.34 21.12
C GLU A 32 -6.34 11.13 21.03
N LEU A 33 -5.03 11.36 21.17
CA LEU A 33 -4.03 10.29 21.13
C LEU A 33 -4.17 9.34 22.32
N GLN A 34 -4.38 9.88 23.54
CA GLN A 34 -4.64 9.08 24.73
C GLN A 34 -5.92 8.26 24.57
N ALA A 35 -7.01 8.83 24.03
CA ALA A 35 -8.23 8.07 23.78
C ALA A 35 -7.96 6.83 22.90
N VAL A 36 -7.20 6.98 21.82
CA VAL A 36 -6.80 5.86 20.95
C VAL A 36 -5.94 4.84 21.69
N PHE A 37 -4.98 5.29 22.50
CA PHE A 37 -4.14 4.41 23.32
C PHE A 37 -4.92 3.59 24.35
N HIS A 38 -6.09 4.06 24.76
CA HIS A 38 -7.01 3.35 25.66
C HIS A 38 -8.09 2.56 24.90
N GLY A 39 -7.95 2.37 23.59
CA GLY A 39 -8.89 1.60 22.77
C GLY A 39 -10.12 2.37 22.27
N GLY A 40 -10.13 3.70 22.43
CA GLY A 40 -11.14 4.58 21.85
C GLY A 40 -11.12 4.60 20.33
N ALA A 41 -12.24 5.00 19.73
CA ALA A 41 -12.36 5.14 18.28
C ALA A 41 -11.42 6.23 17.75
N SER A 42 -10.75 5.95 16.63
CA SER A 42 -9.91 6.94 15.95
C SER A 42 -10.75 7.80 15.01
N SER A 43 -10.63 9.12 15.14
CA SER A 43 -11.31 10.04 14.23
C SER A 43 -10.59 10.07 12.86
N PRO A 44 -11.31 10.29 11.74
CA PRO A 44 -10.68 10.43 10.43
C PRO A 44 -9.65 11.56 10.35
N SER A 45 -9.88 12.66 11.07
CA SER A 45 -8.95 13.80 11.13
C SER A 45 -7.65 13.45 11.86
N LEU A 46 -7.73 12.70 12.97
CA LEU A 46 -6.56 12.19 13.68
C LEU A 46 -5.72 11.27 12.79
N LEU A 47 -6.34 10.31 12.10
CA LEU A 47 -5.63 9.38 11.21
C LEU A 47 -4.89 10.13 10.08
N ARG A 48 -5.51 11.16 9.50
CA ARG A 48 -4.86 11.99 8.48
C ARG A 48 -3.64 12.75 9.01
N ARG A 49 -3.70 13.25 10.25
CA ARG A 49 -2.57 13.96 10.88
C ARG A 49 -1.45 13.01 11.30
N LEU A 50 -1.78 11.81 11.77
CA LEU A 50 -0.82 10.78 12.17
C LEU A 50 -0.08 10.17 10.98
N ALA A 51 -0.75 9.97 9.86
CA ALA A 51 -0.16 9.29 8.69
C ALA A 51 1.21 9.87 8.24
N PRO A 52 1.36 11.18 7.98
CA PRO A 52 2.66 11.73 7.57
C PRO A 52 3.72 11.65 8.68
N VAL A 53 3.33 11.79 9.95
CA VAL A 53 4.24 11.62 11.10
C VAL A 53 4.81 10.20 11.12
N LEU A 54 3.94 9.22 10.87
CA LEU A 54 4.30 7.82 10.81
C LEU A 54 4.92 7.46 9.45
N GLY A 55 5.19 8.40 8.55
CA GLY A 55 5.68 8.11 7.19
C GLY A 55 4.85 7.04 6.48
N LEU A 56 3.53 7.06 6.67
CA LEU A 56 2.58 6.15 6.07
C LEU A 56 1.62 6.94 5.19
N HIS A 57 1.10 6.25 4.18
CA HIS A 57 -0.01 6.76 3.41
C HIS A 57 -1.28 6.81 4.24
N ALA A 58 -2.02 7.93 4.18
CA ALA A 58 -3.22 8.11 5.01
C ALA A 58 -4.21 6.94 4.88
N ALA A 59 -4.53 6.50 3.65
CA ALA A 59 -5.45 5.39 3.43
C ALA A 59 -5.02 4.08 4.11
N ASP A 60 -3.71 3.87 4.29
CA ASP A 60 -3.21 2.68 4.99
C ASP A 60 -3.37 2.76 6.47
N LEU A 61 -3.23 3.95 7.05
CA LEU A 61 -3.48 4.10 8.46
C LEU A 61 -4.96 3.82 8.79
N PHE A 62 -5.90 4.17 7.89
CA PHE A 62 -7.30 3.73 8.01
C PHE A 62 -7.43 2.20 7.93
N ALA A 63 -6.72 1.55 7.01
CA ALA A 63 -6.71 0.09 6.89
C ALA A 63 -6.14 -0.61 8.13
N ILE A 64 -5.08 -0.05 8.73
CA ILE A 64 -4.43 -0.52 9.96
C ILE A 64 -5.37 -0.33 11.15
N ALA A 65 -6.07 0.81 11.23
CA ALA A 65 -7.07 1.09 12.26
C ALA A 65 -8.37 0.29 12.10
N GLY A 66 -8.50 -0.53 11.03
CA GLY A 66 -9.69 -1.33 10.78
C GLY A 66 -10.94 -0.53 10.41
N VAL A 67 -10.78 0.74 10.01
CA VAL A 67 -11.87 1.65 9.66
C VAL A 67 -11.98 1.85 8.14
N GLY A 68 -13.15 2.27 7.68
CA GLY A 68 -13.39 2.54 6.26
C GLY A 68 -12.53 3.68 5.74
N VAL A 69 -11.90 3.49 4.58
CA VAL A 69 -11.13 4.53 3.90
C VAL A 69 -12.09 5.58 3.32
N PRO A 70 -11.93 6.87 3.65
CA PRO A 70 -12.73 7.96 3.08
C PRO A 70 -12.67 7.99 1.55
N GLU A 71 -13.74 8.43 0.91
CA GLU A 71 -13.84 8.44 -0.55
C GLU A 71 -12.68 9.24 -1.19
N ASP A 72 -12.38 10.42 -0.68
CA ASP A 72 -11.30 11.28 -1.17
C ASP A 72 -9.90 10.67 -1.04
N LEU A 73 -9.71 9.54 -0.34
CA LEU A 73 -8.45 8.79 -0.26
C LEU A 73 -8.46 7.48 -1.07
N ALA A 74 -9.63 6.98 -1.47
CA ALA A 74 -9.78 5.76 -2.24
C ALA A 74 -9.31 5.93 -3.70
N PRO A 75 -8.96 4.83 -4.41
CA PRO A 75 -8.62 4.87 -5.83
C PRO A 75 -9.75 5.47 -6.69
N VAL A 76 -9.42 6.40 -7.59
CA VAL A 76 -10.41 7.19 -8.36
C VAL A 76 -11.26 6.31 -9.26
N ASP A 77 -10.62 5.41 -10.02
CA ASP A 77 -11.26 4.51 -10.96
C ASP A 77 -10.89 3.05 -10.65
N ALA A 78 -11.83 2.29 -10.09
CA ALA A 78 -11.60 0.89 -9.73
C ALA A 78 -11.33 -0.01 -10.96
N THR A 79 -11.76 0.39 -12.16
CA THR A 79 -11.52 -0.38 -13.39
C THR A 79 -10.08 -0.28 -13.87
N ALA A 80 -9.36 0.79 -13.48
CA ALA A 80 -7.96 0.99 -13.79
C ALA A 80 -7.03 -0.06 -13.13
N GLY A 81 -7.46 -0.67 -12.03
CA GLY A 81 -6.66 -1.61 -11.23
C GLY A 81 -6.09 -2.79 -12.02
N GLY A 82 -6.84 -3.29 -13.02
CA GLY A 82 -6.38 -4.35 -13.91
C GLY A 82 -5.19 -3.96 -14.80
N SER A 83 -4.98 -2.67 -15.03
CA SER A 83 -3.90 -2.12 -15.87
C SER A 83 -2.61 -1.86 -15.10
N VAL A 84 -2.67 -1.71 -13.77
CA VAL A 84 -1.50 -1.44 -12.92
C VAL A 84 -0.37 -2.46 -13.13
N PRO A 85 -0.61 -3.79 -13.16
CA PRO A 85 0.47 -4.75 -13.37
C PRO A 85 1.16 -4.64 -14.74
N TYR A 86 0.45 -4.13 -15.75
CA TYR A 86 1.04 -3.90 -17.08
C TYR A 86 1.97 -2.69 -17.03
N LEU A 87 1.55 -1.57 -16.40
CA LEU A 87 2.43 -0.43 -16.16
C LEU A 87 3.68 -0.86 -15.39
N VAL A 88 3.51 -1.61 -14.28
CA VAL A 88 4.62 -2.07 -13.44
C VAL A 88 5.65 -2.85 -14.27
N ARG A 89 5.21 -3.73 -15.17
CA ARG A 89 6.10 -4.49 -16.07
C ARG A 89 6.93 -3.58 -16.99
N GLU A 90 6.36 -2.49 -17.48
CA GLU A 90 7.10 -1.51 -18.28
C GLU A 90 8.11 -0.75 -17.40
N VAL A 91 7.70 -0.36 -16.20
CA VAL A 91 8.51 0.45 -15.28
C VAL A 91 9.71 -0.31 -14.73
N VAL A 92 9.56 -1.60 -14.39
CA VAL A 92 10.69 -2.41 -13.91
C VAL A 92 11.76 -2.60 -15.00
N ARG A 93 11.38 -2.47 -16.28
CA ARG A 93 12.30 -2.49 -17.42
C ARG A 93 12.91 -1.12 -17.72
N LEU A 94 12.33 -0.04 -17.19
CA LEU A 94 12.90 1.29 -17.33
C LEU A 94 14.20 1.40 -16.50
N PRO A 95 15.24 2.03 -17.08
CA PRO A 95 16.38 2.50 -16.31
C PRO A 95 15.93 3.34 -15.10
N PRO A 96 16.54 3.18 -13.91
CA PRO A 96 16.12 3.87 -12.68
C PRO A 96 16.00 5.39 -12.83
N GLU A 97 16.88 6.02 -13.60
CA GLU A 97 16.92 7.46 -13.88
C GLU A 97 15.72 7.97 -14.68
N LYS A 98 15.04 7.10 -15.43
CA LYS A 98 13.83 7.43 -16.20
C LYS A 98 12.56 7.37 -15.32
N ARG A 99 12.61 6.75 -14.14
CA ARG A 99 11.43 6.60 -13.27
C ARG A 99 10.97 7.91 -12.61
N PRO A 100 11.87 8.78 -12.10
CA PRO A 100 11.47 10.11 -11.62
C PRO A 100 10.77 10.94 -12.70
N VAL A 101 11.24 10.88 -13.95
CA VAL A 101 10.61 11.58 -15.09
C VAL A 101 9.19 11.05 -15.33
N LEU A 102 8.98 9.74 -15.27
CA LEU A 102 7.64 9.15 -15.39
C LEU A 102 6.73 9.53 -14.21
N ARG A 103 7.26 9.56 -12.99
CA ARG A 103 6.51 10.02 -11.80
C ARG A 103 6.13 11.50 -11.90
N GLN A 104 7.03 12.35 -12.42
CA GLN A 104 6.72 13.75 -12.69
C GLN A 104 5.61 13.90 -13.74
N PHE A 105 5.63 13.05 -14.77
CA PHE A 105 4.52 13.00 -15.74
C PHE A 105 3.20 12.61 -15.07
N VAL A 106 3.18 11.56 -14.23
CA VAL A 106 2.00 11.17 -13.45
C VAL A 106 1.49 12.34 -12.61
N ALA A 107 2.37 13.04 -11.90
CA ALA A 107 2.01 14.18 -11.07
C ALA A 107 1.52 15.41 -11.87
N SER A 108 1.83 15.48 -13.18
CA SER A 108 1.37 16.55 -14.07
C SER A 108 -0.01 16.31 -14.67
N LEU A 109 -0.53 15.08 -14.59
CA LEU A 109 -1.87 14.76 -15.09
C LEU A 109 -2.92 15.39 -14.18
N PRO A 110 -4.01 15.95 -14.74
CA PRO A 110 -5.09 16.50 -13.94
C PRO A 110 -5.72 15.39 -13.09
N GLU A 111 -5.95 15.69 -11.81
CA GLU A 111 -6.73 14.78 -10.98
C GLU A 111 -8.20 14.89 -11.38
N GLU A 112 -8.77 13.79 -11.87
CA GLU A 112 -10.17 13.74 -12.27
C GLU A 112 -11.07 13.59 -11.04
N GLU A 113 -12.16 14.35 -11.00
CA GLU A 113 -13.18 14.17 -9.96
C GLU A 113 -13.84 12.81 -10.08
N ARG A 114 -14.06 12.16 -8.94
CA ARG A 114 -14.82 10.92 -8.90
C ARG A 114 -16.28 11.20 -9.23
N THR A 115 -16.78 10.55 -10.28
CA THR A 115 -18.18 10.65 -10.72
C THR A 115 -19.12 9.60 -10.12
N HIS A 116 -18.57 8.54 -9.52
CA HIS A 116 -19.33 7.42 -8.95
C HIS A 116 -18.80 7.03 -7.59
N PRO A 117 -19.64 6.65 -6.60
CA PRO A 117 -19.19 6.22 -5.28
C PRO A 117 -18.14 5.11 -5.32
N VAL A 118 -17.33 5.01 -4.26
CA VAL A 118 -16.35 3.94 -4.15
C VAL A 118 -17.08 2.58 -4.16
N PRO A 119 -16.79 1.68 -5.11
CA PRO A 119 -17.48 0.41 -5.18
C PRO A 119 -17.14 -0.43 -3.95
N LYS A 120 -18.17 -1.03 -3.36
CA LYS A 120 -17.99 -2.00 -2.27
C LYS A 120 -17.07 -3.14 -2.75
N PRO A 121 -16.15 -3.64 -1.91
CA PRO A 121 -15.39 -4.84 -2.24
C PRO A 121 -16.31 -6.00 -2.67
N PRO A 122 -15.96 -6.77 -3.70
CA PRO A 122 -16.68 -8.00 -4.00
C PRO A 122 -16.64 -8.91 -2.76
N VAL A 123 -17.65 -9.77 -2.57
CA VAL A 123 -17.80 -10.59 -1.36
C VAL A 123 -16.52 -11.38 -1.04
N ARG A 124 -15.87 -11.94 -2.08
CA ARG A 124 -14.62 -12.66 -1.93
C ARG A 124 -13.45 -11.82 -1.40
N GLU A 125 -13.51 -10.50 -1.47
CA GLU A 125 -12.49 -9.55 -0.96
C GLU A 125 -12.97 -8.81 0.30
N GLN A 126 -14.06 -9.26 0.94
CA GLN A 126 -14.50 -8.78 2.24
C GLN A 126 -13.89 -9.70 3.31
N TYR A 127 -12.88 -9.21 4.01
CA TYR A 127 -12.12 -9.97 4.99
C TYR A 127 -12.52 -9.59 6.43
N LEU A 128 -12.47 -10.58 7.32
CA LEU A 128 -12.46 -10.33 8.76
C LEU A 128 -11.17 -9.61 9.19
N ALA A 129 -11.09 -9.17 10.43
CA ALA A 129 -9.86 -8.62 10.98
C ALA A 129 -8.75 -9.69 11.02
N GLY A 130 -7.50 -9.26 10.83
CA GLY A 130 -6.34 -10.14 10.85
C GLY A 130 -5.18 -9.66 9.97
N PRO A 131 -3.97 -10.26 10.11
CA PRO A 131 -2.75 -9.79 9.44
C PRO A 131 -2.84 -9.78 7.92
N GLY A 132 -3.30 -10.88 7.31
CA GLY A 132 -3.46 -10.96 5.86
C GLY A 132 -4.55 -10.03 5.34
N ALA A 133 -5.63 -9.84 6.11
CA ALA A 133 -6.70 -8.91 5.76
C ALA A 133 -6.22 -7.45 5.73
N LEU A 134 -5.37 -7.05 6.69
CA LEU A 134 -4.72 -5.74 6.72
C LEU A 134 -3.90 -5.52 5.44
N LEU A 135 -3.03 -6.45 5.08
CA LEU A 135 -2.19 -6.34 3.88
C LEU A 135 -3.02 -6.28 2.60
N MET A 136 -4.09 -7.07 2.51
CA MET A 136 -4.98 -7.04 1.34
C MET A 136 -5.83 -5.77 1.27
N ARG A 137 -6.19 -5.16 2.40
CA ARG A 137 -6.81 -3.81 2.42
C ARG A 137 -5.82 -2.74 1.95
N MET A 138 -4.55 -2.80 2.35
CA MET A 138 -3.51 -1.90 1.85
C MET A 138 -3.25 -2.11 0.35
N ALA A 139 -3.23 -3.35 -0.15
CA ALA A 139 -3.12 -3.62 -1.58
C ALA A 139 -4.31 -3.03 -2.36
N ARG A 140 -5.52 -3.10 -1.82
CA ARG A 140 -6.70 -2.45 -2.39
C ARG A 140 -6.55 -0.93 -2.48
N ASN A 141 -5.90 -0.29 -1.50
CA ASN A 141 -5.58 1.13 -1.58
C ASN A 141 -4.67 1.47 -2.78
N ARG A 142 -3.91 0.51 -3.33
CA ARG A 142 -3.14 0.65 -4.59
C ARG A 142 -3.97 0.32 -5.83
N ASN A 143 -5.29 0.19 -5.68
CA ASN A 143 -6.20 -0.30 -6.71
C ASN A 143 -5.91 -1.76 -7.14
N LEU A 144 -5.33 -2.58 -6.26
CA LEU A 144 -4.98 -3.97 -6.56
C LEU A 144 -6.00 -4.94 -5.94
N GLY A 145 -6.78 -5.61 -6.79
CA GLY A 145 -7.50 -6.84 -6.43
C GLY A 145 -6.61 -8.09 -6.58
N TRP A 146 -7.09 -9.28 -6.21
CA TRP A 146 -6.26 -10.51 -6.12
C TRP A 146 -5.39 -10.78 -7.35
N THR A 147 -5.98 -10.75 -8.55
CA THR A 147 -5.26 -11.01 -9.80
C THR A 147 -4.24 -9.91 -10.11
N ALA A 148 -4.58 -8.65 -9.83
CA ALA A 148 -3.67 -7.53 -10.03
C ALA A 148 -2.50 -7.63 -9.04
N THR A 149 -2.77 -7.91 -7.77
CA THR A 149 -1.75 -8.19 -6.74
C THR A 149 -0.78 -9.28 -7.21
N ALA A 150 -1.29 -10.44 -7.63
CA ALA A 150 -0.45 -11.55 -8.09
C ALA A 150 0.48 -11.17 -9.26
N LYS A 151 -0.06 -10.47 -10.26
CA LYS A 151 0.73 -10.02 -11.42
C LYS A 151 1.74 -8.94 -11.05
N THR A 152 1.38 -8.01 -10.18
CA THR A 152 2.27 -6.95 -9.69
C THR A 152 3.43 -7.54 -8.90
N PHE A 153 3.15 -8.47 -7.98
CA PHE A 153 4.19 -9.11 -7.17
C PHE A 153 5.17 -9.88 -8.06
N LEU A 154 4.66 -10.67 -9.01
CA LEU A 154 5.53 -11.34 -9.99
C LEU A 154 6.43 -10.35 -10.74
N ALA A 155 5.91 -9.19 -11.15
CA ALA A 155 6.68 -8.19 -11.88
C ALA A 155 7.74 -7.50 -11.01
N VAL A 156 7.45 -7.23 -9.74
CA VAL A 156 8.36 -6.54 -8.82
C VAL A 156 9.38 -7.51 -8.20
N THR A 157 8.94 -8.64 -7.68
CA THR A 157 9.80 -9.52 -6.87
C THR A 157 10.36 -10.69 -7.66
N GLY A 158 9.78 -10.99 -8.83
CA GLY A 158 10.08 -12.20 -9.61
C GLY A 158 9.49 -13.47 -9.01
N ARG A 159 8.81 -13.40 -7.86
CA ARG A 159 8.16 -14.55 -7.22
C ARG A 159 6.70 -14.64 -7.61
N TYR A 160 6.28 -15.82 -8.04
CA TYR A 160 4.89 -16.07 -8.38
C TYR A 160 4.12 -16.66 -7.19
N TRP A 161 3.02 -16.00 -6.86
CA TRP A 161 1.98 -16.53 -5.97
C TRP A 161 0.64 -16.47 -6.71
N SER A 162 -0.19 -17.49 -6.56
CA SER A 162 -1.50 -17.50 -7.22
C SER A 162 -2.42 -16.41 -6.65
N ALA A 163 -3.37 -15.91 -7.44
CA ALA A 163 -4.40 -14.98 -6.95
C ALA A 163 -5.19 -15.56 -5.76
N ALA A 164 -5.43 -16.87 -5.77
CA ALA A 164 -6.11 -17.57 -4.68
C ALA A 164 -5.27 -17.61 -3.39
N THR A 165 -3.93 -17.62 -3.48
CA THR A 165 -3.04 -17.54 -2.31
C THR A 165 -3.25 -16.23 -1.56
N TYR A 166 -3.29 -15.08 -2.27
CA TYR A 166 -3.58 -13.78 -1.66
C TYR A 166 -4.98 -13.74 -1.04
N GLY A 167 -5.96 -14.36 -1.69
CA GLY A 167 -7.29 -14.53 -1.11
C GLY A 167 -7.29 -15.35 0.16
N GLY A 168 -6.60 -16.50 0.15
CA GLY A 168 -6.44 -17.37 1.31
C GLY A 168 -5.76 -16.65 2.48
N VAL A 169 -4.71 -15.88 2.21
CA VAL A 169 -4.02 -15.04 3.20
C VAL A 169 -4.94 -13.96 3.75
N GLY A 170 -5.65 -13.23 2.88
CA GLY A 170 -6.64 -12.23 3.28
C GLY A 170 -7.72 -12.78 4.20
N HIS A 171 -8.16 -14.03 3.95
CA HIS A 171 -9.17 -14.73 4.76
C HIS A 171 -8.59 -15.49 5.96
N GLY A 172 -7.28 -15.45 6.20
CA GLY A 172 -6.62 -16.24 7.26
C GLY A 172 -6.65 -17.76 7.05
N ARG A 173 -7.01 -18.22 5.84
CA ARG A 173 -7.03 -19.65 5.46
C ARG A 173 -5.68 -20.15 4.96
N THR A 174 -4.78 -19.23 4.62
CA THR A 174 -3.40 -19.50 4.23
C THR A 174 -2.50 -18.67 5.13
N GLN A 175 -1.45 -19.30 5.66
CA GLN A 175 -0.48 -18.61 6.51
C GLN A 175 0.23 -17.50 5.73
N LEU A 176 0.33 -16.33 6.36
CA LEU A 176 1.21 -15.25 5.88
C LEU A 176 2.65 -15.61 6.26
N THR A 177 3.47 -15.98 5.28
CA THR A 177 4.87 -16.36 5.51
C THR A 177 5.78 -15.12 5.56
N PRO A 178 6.98 -15.23 6.17
CA PRO A 178 7.98 -14.16 6.17
C PRO A 178 8.37 -13.68 4.77
N GLU A 179 8.50 -14.59 3.80
CA GLU A 179 8.86 -14.26 2.41
C GLU A 179 7.73 -13.49 1.72
N LEU A 180 6.49 -13.90 1.95
CA LEU A 180 5.34 -13.19 1.40
C LEU A 180 5.20 -11.80 2.03
N LEU A 181 5.46 -11.65 3.33
CA LEU A 181 5.51 -10.35 4.00
C LEU A 181 6.58 -9.43 3.39
N ALA A 182 7.77 -9.97 3.08
CA ALA A 182 8.82 -9.24 2.38
C ALA A 182 8.43 -8.87 0.94
N ASP A 183 7.62 -9.69 0.25
CA ASP A 183 7.08 -9.31 -1.05
C ASP A 183 6.02 -8.18 -0.93
N PHE A 184 5.24 -8.15 0.15
CA PHE A 184 4.30 -7.06 0.42
C PHE A 184 5.02 -5.72 0.64
N SER A 185 6.13 -5.69 1.39
CA SER A 185 6.88 -4.44 1.62
C SER A 185 7.36 -3.80 0.31
N ALA A 186 7.79 -4.62 -0.66
CA ALA A 186 8.25 -4.16 -1.96
C ALA A 186 7.16 -3.52 -2.83
N VAL A 187 5.88 -3.75 -2.54
CA VAL A 187 4.73 -3.23 -3.32
C VAL A 187 3.94 -2.17 -2.56
N LEU A 188 3.91 -2.25 -1.23
CA LEU A 188 3.11 -1.36 -0.40
C LEU A 188 3.82 -0.05 -0.05
N ASP A 189 5.10 0.13 -0.35
CA ASP A 189 5.85 1.33 0.08
C ASP A 189 5.84 1.48 1.61
N VAL A 190 5.97 0.35 2.32
CA VAL A 190 6.06 0.29 3.78
C VAL A 190 7.22 -0.64 4.15
N PRO A 191 8.14 -0.21 5.04
CA PRO A 191 9.28 -1.03 5.45
C PRO A 191 8.83 -2.41 5.95
N ALA A 192 9.57 -3.47 5.59
CA ALA A 192 9.25 -4.84 5.99
C ALA A 192 9.17 -4.98 7.52
N ASP A 193 10.05 -4.26 8.21
CA ASP A 193 10.13 -4.16 9.67
C ASP A 193 8.85 -3.60 10.31
N ASP A 194 8.22 -2.64 9.64
CA ASP A 194 6.95 -2.09 10.10
C ASP A 194 5.81 -3.04 9.79
N LEU A 195 5.80 -3.67 8.61
CA LEU A 195 4.82 -4.70 8.29
C LEU A 195 4.91 -5.88 9.26
N ALA A 196 6.10 -6.28 9.69
CA ALA A 196 6.31 -7.32 10.70
C ALA A 196 5.70 -6.92 12.04
N ALA A 197 5.93 -5.68 12.48
CA ALA A 197 5.31 -5.14 13.69
C ALA A 197 3.77 -5.08 13.59
N LEU A 198 3.24 -4.69 12.42
CA LEU A 198 1.80 -4.61 12.16
C LEU A 198 1.11 -5.98 12.09
N THR A 199 1.84 -7.03 11.71
CA THR A 199 1.26 -8.35 11.40
C THR A 199 1.60 -9.41 12.45
N GLY A 200 2.59 -9.15 13.32
CA GLY A 200 3.15 -10.13 14.24
C GLY A 200 3.96 -11.23 13.55
N VAL A 201 4.24 -11.11 12.24
CA VAL A 201 4.99 -12.10 11.47
C VAL A 201 6.46 -11.70 11.45
N ALA A 202 7.33 -12.60 11.94
CA ALA A 202 8.77 -12.38 11.91
C ALA A 202 9.29 -12.27 10.48
N LEU A 203 10.28 -11.41 10.26
CA LEU A 203 10.97 -11.29 8.98
C LEU A 203 11.92 -12.48 8.73
N PRO A 204 12.20 -12.82 7.46
CA PRO A 204 13.28 -13.74 7.15
C PRO A 204 14.62 -13.13 7.64
N GLY A 205 15.50 -13.96 8.21
CA GLY A 205 16.81 -13.52 8.66
C GLY A 205 17.61 -12.89 7.51
N ALA A 206 18.12 -11.68 7.76
CA ALA A 206 18.65 -10.72 6.78
C ALA A 206 17.58 -10.16 5.83
N ALA A 207 17.12 -8.93 6.10
CA ALA A 207 16.25 -8.20 5.19
C ALA A 207 16.95 -8.05 3.82
N SER A 208 16.34 -8.60 2.76
CA SER A 208 16.82 -8.34 1.41
C SER A 208 16.59 -6.86 1.12
N VAL A 209 17.68 -6.09 1.01
CA VAL A 209 17.62 -4.73 0.46
C VAL A 209 16.88 -4.80 -0.88
N PRO A 210 15.87 -3.94 -1.13
CA PRO A 210 15.18 -3.91 -2.41
C PRO A 210 16.21 -3.79 -3.53
N LYS A 211 16.08 -4.64 -4.56
CA LYS A 211 17.00 -4.57 -5.70
C LYS A 211 16.92 -3.15 -6.30
N PRO A 212 18.04 -2.51 -6.69
CA PRO A 212 18.01 -1.19 -7.32
C PRO A 212 17.05 -1.13 -8.53
N ALA A 213 16.90 -2.27 -9.22
CA ALA A 213 15.96 -2.46 -10.32
C ALA A 213 14.47 -2.23 -9.97
N VAL A 214 14.08 -2.14 -8.69
CA VAL A 214 12.68 -1.90 -8.28
C VAL A 214 12.48 -0.65 -7.43
N ALA A 215 13.54 0.12 -7.18
CA ALA A 215 13.44 1.40 -6.48
C ALA A 215 12.47 2.36 -7.21
N GLY A 216 11.59 3.01 -6.46
CA GLY A 216 10.59 3.95 -6.99
C GLY A 216 9.31 3.31 -7.55
N VAL A 217 9.22 1.97 -7.61
CA VAL A 217 8.06 1.29 -8.19
C VAL A 217 6.86 1.31 -7.25
N ALA A 218 7.06 1.12 -5.95
CA ALA A 218 5.97 1.11 -4.97
C ALA A 218 5.31 2.49 -4.86
N GLU A 219 6.13 3.54 -4.89
CA GLU A 219 5.70 4.93 -4.90
C GLU A 219 4.93 5.27 -6.18
N LEU A 220 5.40 4.78 -7.35
CA LEU A 220 4.64 4.94 -8.59
C LEU A 220 3.30 4.20 -8.54
N ILE A 221 3.25 2.97 -8.02
CA ILE A 221 2.00 2.21 -7.84
C ILE A 221 1.03 3.01 -6.96
N TRP A 222 1.55 3.64 -5.91
CA TRP A 222 0.76 4.53 -5.07
C TRP A 222 0.23 5.73 -5.87
N ASP A 223 1.10 6.46 -6.57
CA ASP A 223 0.75 7.68 -7.31
C ASP A 223 -0.35 7.41 -8.36
N VAL A 224 -0.28 6.29 -9.08
CA VAL A 224 -1.23 6.00 -10.16
C VAL A 224 -2.61 5.54 -9.69
N ARG A 225 -2.82 5.27 -8.40
CA ARG A 225 -4.15 4.86 -7.88
C ARG A 225 -5.23 5.94 -8.11
N ARG A 226 -4.80 7.19 -8.27
CA ARG A 226 -5.67 8.35 -8.49
C ARG A 226 -5.95 8.63 -9.97
N LEU A 227 -5.37 7.85 -10.88
CA LEU A 227 -5.58 7.99 -12.30
C LEU A 227 -6.78 7.17 -12.77
N THR A 228 -7.46 7.69 -13.79
CA THR A 228 -8.46 6.92 -14.56
C THR A 228 -7.79 5.85 -15.43
N ALA A 229 -8.58 4.88 -15.91
CA ALA A 229 -8.07 3.87 -16.85
C ALA A 229 -7.46 4.49 -18.12
N THR A 230 -7.98 5.63 -18.59
CA THR A 230 -7.45 6.35 -19.75
C THR A 230 -6.09 6.98 -19.45
N GLN A 231 -5.97 7.69 -18.34
CA GLN A 231 -4.71 8.29 -17.90
C GLN A 231 -3.64 7.22 -17.64
N LEU A 232 -4.02 6.10 -17.02
CA LEU A 232 -3.09 5.00 -16.76
C LEU A 232 -2.56 4.35 -18.06
N ARG A 233 -3.38 4.30 -19.13
CA ARG A 233 -2.90 3.91 -20.46
C ARG A 233 -1.88 4.91 -21.02
N GLN A 234 -2.14 6.22 -20.91
CA GLN A 234 -1.19 7.26 -21.34
C GLN A 234 0.17 7.13 -20.63
N VAL A 235 0.16 6.89 -19.31
CA VAL A 235 1.38 6.64 -18.52
C VAL A 235 2.10 5.39 -19.00
N SER A 236 1.36 4.32 -19.30
CA SER A 236 1.94 3.08 -19.82
C SER A 236 2.59 3.27 -21.19
N ASP A 237 1.95 4.03 -22.09
CA ASP A 237 2.49 4.32 -23.41
C ASP A 237 3.71 5.24 -23.32
N ARG A 238 3.70 6.20 -22.38
CA ARG A 238 4.87 7.03 -22.07
C ARG A 238 6.03 6.18 -21.57
N ALA A 239 5.80 5.26 -20.63
CA ALA A 239 6.82 4.34 -20.14
C ALA A 239 7.43 3.51 -21.28
N LYS A 240 6.63 2.95 -22.18
CA LYS A 240 7.13 2.22 -23.36
C LYS A 240 7.99 3.09 -24.26
N SER A 241 7.56 4.32 -24.55
CA SER A 241 8.34 5.24 -25.39
C SER A 241 9.71 5.56 -24.79
N MET A 242 9.77 5.68 -23.45
CA MET A 242 11.01 5.94 -22.72
C MET A 242 11.95 4.73 -22.72
N ALA A 243 11.42 3.51 -22.84
CA ALA A 243 12.20 2.28 -22.95
C ALA A 243 12.83 2.10 -24.35
N ILE A 244 12.23 2.67 -25.40
CA ILE A 244 12.66 2.53 -26.81
C ILE A 244 13.72 3.59 -27.20
N GLY A 245 13.92 4.64 -26.38
CA GLY A 245 14.90 5.71 -26.63
C GLY A 245 16.36 5.30 -26.44
N THR A 246 16.98 4.95 -27.57
CA THR A 246 18.37 4.96 -28.10
C THR A 246 19.55 4.49 -27.23
N PRO A 247 20.36 3.52 -27.71
CA PRO A 247 21.74 3.35 -27.25
C PRO A 247 22.57 4.55 -27.73
N GLU A 248 23.36 5.15 -26.84
CA GLU A 248 24.54 5.95 -27.23
C GLU A 248 25.64 5.06 -27.78
#